data_AF-A0A1Q5MNC8-F1
#
_entry.id   AF-A0A1Q5MNC8-F1
#
_cell.length_a   1.000
_cell.length_b   1.000
_cell.length_c   1.000
_cell.angle_alpha   90.00
_cell.angle_beta   90.00
_cell.angle_gamma   90.00
#
_symmetry.space_group_name_H-M   'P 1'
#
loop_
_entity.id
_entity.type
_entity.pdbx_description
1 polymer ?
#
loop_
_entity_poly.entity_id
_entity_poly.type
_entity_poly.pdbx_seq_one_letter_code
_entity_poly.pdbx_strand_id
1 'polypeptide(L)'
;MGSADEQDLEDGRGWLTKAEVREAWPQIRPISITAVARANSVRTSAAPSPDLTREPTYHAADVRQVAARIARGEADVAPWQHADSDAARDDATPGPPVWQPVGWGPENVPGLVLLAIIVGLFLWGLTHNHGTVTNFVR
;
A
#
# COMPACT_ATOMS: atom_id res chain seq x y z
N MET A 1 16.18 -16.71 -36.85
CA MET A 1 16.29 -17.60 -35.67
C MET A 1 17.33 -16.99 -34.75
N GLY A 2 16.91 -16.43 -33.60
CA GLY A 2 17.83 -15.77 -32.66
C GLY A 2 17.16 -14.64 -31.89
N SER A 3 16.05 -14.92 -31.18
CA SER A 3 15.37 -13.88 -30.38
C SER A 3 14.70 -14.41 -29.12
N ALA A 4 14.34 -15.69 -29.06
CA ALA A 4 13.77 -16.28 -27.84
C ALA A 4 14.84 -16.59 -26.79
N ASP A 5 15.94 -17.25 -27.19
CA ASP A 5 16.99 -17.68 -26.25
C ASP A 5 17.81 -16.53 -25.66
N GLU A 6 17.97 -15.42 -26.40
CA GLU A 6 18.74 -14.26 -25.94
C GLU A 6 17.96 -13.38 -24.95
N GLN A 7 16.64 -13.25 -25.13
CA GLN A 7 15.76 -12.60 -24.13
C GLN A 7 15.68 -13.44 -22.86
N ASP A 8 15.56 -14.76 -22.98
CA ASP A 8 15.54 -15.67 -21.81
C ASP A 8 16.83 -15.59 -20.98
N LEU A 9 17.97 -15.36 -21.65
CA LEU A 9 19.28 -15.17 -21.03
C LEU A 9 19.45 -13.79 -20.36
N GLU A 10 18.84 -12.72 -20.88
CA GLU A 10 18.86 -11.40 -20.23
C GLU A 10 17.87 -11.31 -19.07
N ASP A 11 16.67 -11.86 -19.24
CA ASP A 11 15.65 -11.98 -18.19
C ASP A 11 16.11 -12.87 -17.03
N GLY A 12 17.19 -13.64 -17.19
CA GLY A 12 17.75 -14.56 -16.19
C GLY A 12 18.82 -13.94 -15.30
N ARG A 13 19.32 -12.76 -15.66
CA ARG A 13 20.44 -12.09 -14.98
C ARG A 13 20.02 -11.00 -13.98
N GLY A 14 18.72 -10.73 -13.86
CA GLY A 14 18.17 -9.64 -13.05
C GLY A 14 17.65 -10.05 -11.67
N TRP A 15 17.42 -9.02 -10.85
CA TRP A 15 16.66 -9.11 -9.61
C TRP A 15 15.27 -8.50 -9.83
N LEU A 16 14.23 -9.26 -9.52
CA LEU A 16 12.82 -8.86 -9.66
C LEU A 16 12.30 -8.29 -8.35
N THR A 17 11.54 -7.22 -8.43
CA THR A 17 10.72 -6.70 -7.32
C THR A 17 9.56 -7.65 -7.01
N LYS A 18 8.94 -7.48 -5.84
CA LYS A 18 7.75 -8.25 -5.47
C LYS A 18 6.58 -8.07 -6.46
N ALA A 19 6.47 -6.89 -7.08
CA ALA A 19 5.45 -6.62 -8.11
C ALA A 19 5.69 -7.47 -9.37
N GLU A 20 6.92 -7.54 -9.86
CA GLU A 20 7.27 -8.36 -11.03
C GLU A 20 7.13 -9.86 -10.72
N VAL A 21 7.45 -10.30 -9.49
CA VAL A 21 7.18 -11.68 -9.07
C VAL A 21 5.68 -11.99 -9.04
N ARG A 22 4.83 -11.03 -8.67
CA ARG A 22 3.37 -11.20 -8.72
C ARG A 22 2.89 -11.41 -10.16
N GLU A 23 3.46 -10.70 -11.11
CA GLU A 23 3.13 -10.89 -12.54
C GLU A 23 3.56 -12.29 -13.03
N ALA A 24 4.71 -12.79 -12.54
CA ALA A 24 5.19 -14.13 -12.86
C ALA A 24 4.39 -15.25 -12.18
N TRP A 25 3.83 -15.01 -10.99
CA TRP A 25 3.07 -15.97 -10.18
C TRP A 25 1.63 -15.52 -9.94
N PRO A 26 0.80 -15.40 -11.00
CA PRO A 26 -0.56 -14.87 -10.86
C PRO A 26 -1.47 -15.75 -9.99
N GLN A 27 -1.16 -17.04 -9.88
CA GLN A 27 -1.89 -18.01 -9.05
C GLN A 27 -1.54 -17.96 -7.54
N ILE A 28 -0.60 -17.11 -7.13
CA ILE A 28 -0.14 -16.98 -5.74
C ILE A 28 -0.65 -15.66 -5.14
N ARG A 29 -1.13 -15.71 -3.90
CA ARG A 29 -1.57 -14.52 -3.17
C ARG A 29 -0.42 -13.53 -2.97
N PRO A 30 -0.65 -12.21 -3.14
CA PRO A 30 0.40 -11.20 -2.94
C PRO A 30 1.06 -11.24 -1.55
N ILE A 31 0.29 -11.55 -0.50
CA ILE A 31 0.80 -11.67 0.87
C ILE A 31 1.73 -12.89 1.05
N SER A 32 1.55 -13.92 0.21
CA SER A 32 2.26 -15.20 0.31
C SER A 32 3.53 -15.27 -0.53
N ILE A 33 3.79 -14.29 -1.42
CA ILE A 33 4.95 -14.29 -2.34
C ILE A 33 6.27 -14.56 -1.60
N THR A 34 6.53 -13.89 -0.49
CA THR A 34 7.77 -14.07 0.29
C THR A 34 7.87 -15.47 0.90
N ALA A 35 6.76 -16.01 1.38
CA ALA A 35 6.73 -17.35 1.97
C ALA A 35 6.97 -18.44 0.91
N VAL A 36 6.31 -18.33 -0.25
CA VAL A 36 6.48 -19.24 -1.39
C VAL A 36 7.91 -19.17 -1.95
N ALA A 37 8.46 -17.97 -2.09
CA ALA A 37 9.84 -17.77 -2.52
C ALA A 37 10.83 -18.44 -1.57
N ARG A 38 10.62 -18.30 -0.25
CA ARG A 38 11.47 -18.95 0.77
C ARG A 38 11.35 -20.47 0.74
N ALA A 39 10.13 -21.01 0.67
CA ALA A 39 9.88 -22.45 0.63
C ALA A 39 10.54 -23.11 -0.59
N ASN A 40 10.57 -22.40 -1.72
CA ASN A 40 11.17 -22.88 -2.96
C ASN A 40 12.63 -22.45 -3.17
N SER A 41 13.30 -21.93 -2.12
CA SER A 41 14.71 -21.55 -2.15
C SER A 41 15.08 -20.49 -3.21
N VAL A 42 14.16 -19.58 -3.51
CA VAL A 42 14.43 -18.44 -4.41
C VAL A 42 15.45 -17.51 -3.75
N ARG A 43 16.55 -17.23 -4.45
CA ARG A 43 17.55 -16.27 -3.96
C ARG A 43 16.97 -14.88 -3.88
N THR A 44 17.32 -14.15 -2.83
CA THR A 44 16.87 -12.77 -2.61
C THR A 44 18.04 -11.80 -2.43
N SER A 45 17.91 -10.61 -2.99
CA SER A 45 18.88 -9.50 -2.89
C SER A 45 18.45 -8.63 -1.71
N ALA A 46 18.68 -9.15 -0.51
CA ALA A 46 18.86 -8.39 0.72
C ALA A 46 19.31 -9.38 1.79
N ALA A 47 20.51 -9.17 2.31
CA ALA A 47 20.81 -9.58 3.67
C ALA A 47 19.70 -9.02 4.59
N PRO A 48 19.39 -9.67 5.74
CA PRO A 48 18.49 -9.08 6.73
C PRO A 48 19.05 -7.72 7.16
N SER A 49 18.60 -6.66 6.51
CA SER A 49 18.91 -5.30 6.91
C SER A 49 18.04 -5.02 8.13
N PRO A 50 18.59 -4.42 9.21
CA PRO A 50 17.79 -3.99 10.35
C PRO A 50 16.76 -2.92 9.97
N ASP A 51 16.86 -2.36 8.76
CA ASP A 51 15.85 -1.51 8.16
C ASP A 51 14.73 -2.37 7.56
N LEU A 52 13.71 -2.66 8.38
CA LEU A 52 12.52 -3.45 8.06
C LEU A 52 11.66 -2.88 6.90
N THR A 53 12.06 -1.75 6.33
CA THR A 53 11.32 -1.01 5.31
C THR A 53 11.71 -1.41 3.88
N ARG A 54 12.85 -2.07 3.67
CA ARG A 54 13.32 -2.41 2.33
C ARG A 54 12.76 -3.76 1.88
N GLU A 55 11.86 -3.75 0.90
CA GLU A 55 11.36 -4.98 0.29
C GLU A 55 12.50 -5.74 -0.41
N PRO A 56 12.58 -7.08 -0.26
CA PRO A 56 13.56 -7.90 -0.94
C PRO A 56 13.27 -7.96 -2.44
N THR A 57 14.32 -8.02 -3.24
CA THR A 57 14.22 -8.42 -4.65
C THR A 57 14.59 -9.90 -4.81
N TYR A 58 14.10 -10.56 -5.86
CA TYR A 58 14.14 -12.01 -6.05
C TYR A 58 14.89 -12.35 -7.33
N HIS A 59 15.71 -13.40 -7.33
CA HIS A 59 16.51 -13.76 -8.49
C HIS A 59 15.61 -14.26 -9.64
N ALA A 60 15.68 -13.61 -10.80
CA ALA A 60 14.72 -13.80 -11.88
C ALA A 60 14.68 -15.25 -12.42
N ALA A 61 15.85 -15.90 -12.56
CA ALA A 61 15.90 -17.29 -13.01
C ALA A 61 15.20 -18.26 -12.02
N ASP A 62 15.34 -18.01 -10.72
CA ASP A 62 14.76 -18.86 -9.68
C ASP A 62 13.23 -18.66 -9.66
N VAL A 63 12.77 -17.42 -9.83
CA VAL A 63 11.34 -17.07 -9.93
C VAL A 63 10.69 -17.79 -11.11
N ARG A 64 11.34 -17.80 -12.29
CA ARG A 64 10.82 -18.48 -13.49
C ARG A 64 10.86 -19.99 -13.35
N GLN A 65 11.92 -20.55 -12.77
CA GLN A 65 11.99 -21.98 -12.46
C GLN A 65 10.84 -22.40 -11.54
N VAL A 66 10.57 -21.61 -10.49
CA VAL A 66 9.46 -21.86 -9.58
C VAL A 66 8.13 -21.68 -10.30
N ALA A 67 7.95 -20.66 -11.15
CA ALA A 67 6.72 -20.50 -11.95
C ALA A 67 6.42 -21.76 -12.78
N ALA A 68 7.43 -22.32 -13.45
CA ALA A 68 7.31 -23.56 -14.21
C ALA A 68 7.01 -24.79 -13.32
N ARG A 69 7.50 -24.81 -12.07
CA ARG A 69 7.16 -25.85 -11.10
C ARG A 69 5.75 -25.69 -10.55
N ILE A 70 5.27 -24.47 -10.29
CA ILE A 70 3.90 -24.22 -9.84
C ILE A 70 2.92 -24.64 -10.95
N ALA A 71 3.20 -24.30 -12.21
CA ALA A 71 2.38 -24.74 -13.35
C ALA A 71 2.28 -26.27 -13.49
N ARG A 72 3.29 -27.01 -13.03
CA ARG A 72 3.31 -28.48 -12.98
C ARG A 72 2.79 -29.06 -11.65
N GLY A 73 2.45 -28.24 -10.67
CA GLY A 73 2.05 -28.69 -9.33
C GLY A 73 3.20 -29.27 -8.48
N GLU A 74 4.45 -28.98 -8.83
CA GLU A 74 5.66 -29.50 -8.19
C GLU A 74 6.33 -28.51 -7.21
N ALA A 75 5.85 -27.27 -7.18
CA ALA A 75 6.36 -26.24 -6.27
C ALA A 75 5.74 -26.41 -4.88
N ASP A 76 6.50 -26.05 -3.84
CA ASP A 76 6.00 -26.03 -2.47
C ASP A 76 5.11 -24.78 -2.28
N VAL A 77 3.80 -24.98 -2.45
CA VAL A 77 2.76 -23.97 -2.28
C VAL A 77 1.64 -24.59 -1.46
N ALA A 78 1.36 -23.99 -0.30
CA ALA A 78 0.28 -24.46 0.54
C ALA A 78 -1.09 -24.06 -0.05
N PRO A 79 -2.16 -24.85 0.15
CA PRO A 79 -3.48 -24.57 -0.43
C PRO A 79 -4.06 -23.20 -0.10
N TRP A 80 -3.68 -22.57 1.01
CA TRP A 80 -4.13 -21.23 1.44
C TRP A 80 -3.32 -20.08 0.84
N GLN A 81 -2.20 -20.37 0.18
CA GLN A 81 -1.32 -19.38 -0.47
C GLN A 81 -1.74 -19.11 -1.92
N HIS A 82 -2.69 -19.88 -2.46
CA HIS A 82 -3.21 -19.70 -3.80
C HIS A 82 -4.17 -18.51 -3.86
N ALA A 83 -4.14 -17.79 -4.98
CA ALA A 83 -5.01 -16.64 -5.22
C ALA A 83 -6.51 -17.00 -5.22
N ASP A 84 -6.83 -18.27 -5.50
CA ASP A 84 -8.21 -18.78 -5.52
C ASP A 84 -8.68 -19.32 -4.16
N SER A 85 -7.83 -19.31 -3.13
CA SER A 85 -8.20 -19.80 -1.81
C SER A 85 -9.24 -18.90 -1.13
N ASP A 86 -10.08 -19.47 -0.25
CA ASP A 86 -11.00 -18.68 0.57
C ASP A 86 -10.27 -17.57 1.36
N ALA A 87 -9.04 -17.84 1.80
CA ALA A 87 -8.20 -16.87 2.49
C ALA A 87 -7.74 -15.70 1.61
N ALA A 88 -7.79 -15.80 0.28
CA ALA A 88 -7.51 -14.68 -0.63
C ALA A 88 -8.62 -13.62 -0.60
N ARG A 89 -9.84 -14.00 -0.18
CA ARG A 89 -10.97 -13.07 0.00
C ARG A 89 -10.69 -12.04 1.10
N ASP A 90 -9.93 -12.44 2.11
CA ASP A 90 -9.53 -11.56 3.21
C ASP A 90 -8.46 -10.53 2.76
N ASP A 91 -7.61 -10.88 1.78
CA ASP A 91 -6.62 -9.93 1.22
C ASP A 91 -7.28 -8.83 0.38
N ALA A 92 -8.41 -9.13 -0.25
CA ALA A 92 -9.17 -8.17 -1.06
C ALA A 92 -10.09 -7.29 -0.22
N THR A 93 -10.33 -7.66 1.04
CA THR A 93 -11.12 -6.86 1.97
C THR A 93 -10.20 -5.78 2.52
N PRO A 94 -10.42 -4.47 2.22
CA PRO A 94 -9.73 -3.43 2.93
C PRO A 94 -9.96 -3.69 4.42
N GLY A 95 -8.88 -3.80 5.20
CA GLY A 95 -9.00 -3.99 6.64
C GLY A 95 -10.05 -3.03 7.19
N PRO A 96 -10.87 -3.45 8.19
CA PRO A 96 -11.89 -2.57 8.75
C PRO A 96 -11.23 -1.22 9.04
N PRO A 97 -11.86 -0.09 8.66
CA PRO A 97 -11.23 1.22 8.75
C PRO A 97 -10.65 1.34 10.14
N VAL A 98 -9.33 1.47 10.21
CA VAL A 98 -8.64 1.69 11.47
C VAL A 98 -9.12 3.07 11.89
N TRP A 99 -10.17 3.11 12.73
CA TRP A 99 -10.58 4.32 13.40
C TRP A 99 -9.40 4.68 14.28
N GLN A 100 -8.50 5.51 13.76
CA GLN A 100 -7.58 6.23 14.62
C GLN A 100 -8.48 6.96 15.60
N PRO A 101 -8.39 6.71 16.91
CA PRO A 101 -9.03 7.60 17.86
C PRO A 101 -8.40 8.96 17.57
N VAL A 102 -9.17 9.85 16.94
CA VAL A 102 -8.86 11.27 16.90
C VAL A 102 -8.99 11.70 18.36
N GLY A 103 -7.91 11.48 19.10
CA GLY A 103 -7.72 12.06 20.41
C GLY A 103 -7.72 13.56 20.18
N TRP A 104 -8.77 14.23 20.65
CA TRP A 104 -8.75 15.68 20.80
C TRP A 104 -7.73 16.00 21.89
N GLY A 105 -6.45 16.02 21.51
CA GLY A 105 -5.38 16.44 22.39
C GLY A 105 -5.63 17.90 22.83
N PRO A 106 -5.18 18.28 24.04
CA PRO A 106 -5.30 19.65 24.56
C PRO A 106 -4.64 20.70 23.65
N GLU A 107 -3.82 20.27 22.71
CA GLU A 107 -3.21 21.08 21.65
C GLU A 107 -4.20 21.69 20.63
N ASN A 108 -5.44 21.20 20.55
CA ASN A 108 -6.50 21.79 19.71
C ASN A 108 -7.31 22.90 20.40
N VAL A 109 -7.16 23.06 21.72
CA VAL A 109 -7.87 24.07 22.53
C VAL A 109 -7.52 25.50 22.09
N PRO A 110 -6.25 25.86 21.81
CA PRO A 110 -5.91 27.21 21.34
C PRO A 110 -6.58 27.55 20.00
N GLY A 111 -6.72 26.57 19.10
CA GLY A 111 -7.38 26.74 17.81
C GLY A 111 -8.88 27.03 17.93
N LEU A 112 -9.57 26.33 18.84
CA LEU A 112 -10.99 26.58 19.12
C LEU A 112 -11.23 27.94 19.78
N VAL A 113 -10.34 28.38 20.67
CA VAL A 113 -10.43 29.72 21.29
C VAL A 113 -10.26 30.81 20.24
N LEU A 114 -9.28 30.67 19.33
CA LEU A 114 -9.09 31.63 18.24
C LEU A 114 -10.31 31.69 17.31
N LEU A 115 -10.88 30.53 16.96
CA LEU A 115 -12.09 30.44 16.14
C LEU A 115 -13.27 31.17 16.79
N ALA A 116 -13.50 30.96 18.10
CA ALA A 116 -14.57 31.64 18.84
C ALA A 116 -14.40 33.17 18.86
N ILE A 117 -13.16 33.67 18.98
CA ILE A 117 -12.86 35.09 18.90
C ILE A 117 -13.18 35.66 17.52
N ILE A 118 -12.76 34.97 16.45
CA ILE A 118 -13.03 35.40 15.06
C ILE A 118 -14.53 35.45 14.79
N VAL A 119 -15.27 34.42 15.20
CA VAL A 119 -16.74 34.37 15.04
C VAL A 119 -17.41 35.49 15.83
N GLY A 120 -16.97 35.74 17.07
CA GLY A 120 -17.45 36.84 17.89
C GLY A 120 -17.24 38.21 17.23
N LEU A 121 -16.05 38.46 16.68
CA LEU A 121 -15.74 39.70 15.96
C LEU A 121 -16.57 39.86 14.68
N PHE A 122 -16.80 38.76 13.95
CA PHE A 122 -17.60 38.78 12.72
C PHE A 122 -19.08 39.09 13.03
N LEU A 123 -19.64 38.46 14.06
CA LEU A 123 -21.00 38.73 14.55
C LEU A 123 -21.13 40.16 15.10
N TRP A 124 -20.12 40.66 15.82
CA TRP A 124 -20.09 42.04 16.30
C TRP A 124 -20.03 43.06 15.15
N GLY A 125 -19.25 42.78 14.11
CA GLY A 125 -19.21 43.58 12.89
C GLY A 125 -20.57 43.63 12.18
N LEU A 126 -21.27 42.50 12.12
CA LEU A 126 -22.61 42.44 11.52
C LEU A 126 -23.65 43.25 12.32
N THR A 127 -23.55 43.29 13.66
CA THR A 127 -24.47 44.09 14.48
C THR A 127 -24.16 45.60 14.44
N HIS A 128 -22.90 45.99 14.26
CA HIS A 128 -22.50 47.41 14.25
C HIS A 128 -22.59 48.08 12.87
N ASN A 129 -22.71 47.32 11.78
CA ASN A 129 -22.88 47.88 10.43
C ASN A 129 -24.34 48.21 10.06
N HIS A 130 -25.32 47.99 10.95
CA HIS A 130 -26.72 48.38 10.75
C HIS A 130 -27.08 49.72 11.41
N GLY A 131 -26.25 50.73 11.24
CA GLY A 131 -26.43 52.00 11.95
C GLY A 131 -25.90 53.25 11.26
N THR A 132 -26.01 53.41 9.93
CA THR A 132 -25.83 54.76 9.33
C THR A 132 -26.52 54.96 7.96
N VAL A 133 -27.83 54.73 7.84
CA VAL A 133 -28.64 55.47 6.84
C VAL A 133 -30.08 55.61 7.34
N THR A 134 -30.34 56.62 8.17
CA THR A 134 -31.70 57.17 8.34
C THR A 134 -31.70 58.65 7.99
N ASN A 135 -32.41 58.94 6.89
CA ASN A 135 -33.12 60.18 6.59
C ASN A 135 -32.34 61.48 6.35
N PHE A 136 -31.97 61.71 5.09
CA PHE A 136 -32.27 62.99 4.45
C PHE A 136 -33.58 62.83 3.66
N VAL A 137 -34.66 63.47 4.11
CA VAL A 137 -35.76 64.09 3.33
C VAL A 137 -36.69 64.77 4.37
N ARG A 138 -36.51 66.08 4.54
CA ARG A 138 -37.51 67.16 4.46
C ARG A 138 -37.05 68.38 5.24
#